data_AF-A0A7R9U230-F1
#
_entry.id   AF-A0A7R9U230-F1
#
_cell.length_a   1.000
_cell.length_b   1.000
_cell.length_c   1.000
_cell.angle_alpha   90.00
_cell.angle_beta   90.00
_cell.angle_gamma   90.00
#
_symmetry.space_group_name_H-M   'P 1'
#
loop_
_entity.id
_entity.type
_entity.pdbx_description
1 polymer ?
#
loop_
_entity_poly.entity_id
_entity_poly.type
_entity_poly.pdbx_seq_one_letter_code
_entity_poly.pdbx_strand_id
1 'polypeptide(L)'
;SRLAQHYVLDDKFAAGSHGEVWKAHRADGSKDGRQLIIKRIYGARGAEIVLAGLREVLHGPKLLHKPHVSRLLDVIVREESPQGQAEYHVGERARERARLLRTTAIAALRGS
;
A
#
# COMPACT_ATOMS: atom_id res chain seq x y z
N SER A 1 -13.92 4.46 -7.27
CA SER A 1 -12.71 4.43 -6.40
C SER A 1 -11.48 4.63 -7.29
N ARG A 2 -10.58 5.57 -6.96
CA ARG A 2 -9.33 5.79 -7.74
C ARG A 2 -8.41 4.57 -7.79
N LEU A 3 -8.52 3.61 -6.84
CA LEU A 3 -7.82 2.33 -6.95
C LEU A 3 -8.21 1.59 -8.24
N ALA A 4 -9.52 1.47 -8.51
CA ALA A 4 -10.04 0.84 -9.73
C ALA A 4 -9.62 1.56 -11.03
N GLN A 5 -9.23 2.84 -10.95
CA GLN A 5 -8.73 3.60 -12.10
C GLN A 5 -7.28 3.22 -12.46
N HIS A 6 -6.53 2.62 -11.53
CA HIS A 6 -5.14 2.20 -11.76
C HIS A 6 -4.97 0.67 -11.73
N TYR A 7 -5.75 -0.01 -10.88
CA TYR A 7 -5.62 -1.44 -10.59
C TYR A 7 -7.00 -2.06 -10.36
N VAL A 8 -7.22 -3.22 -10.95
CA VAL A 8 -8.40 -4.05 -10.69
C VAL A 8 -7.96 -5.23 -9.82
N LEU A 9 -8.63 -5.40 -8.68
CA LEU A 9 -8.43 -6.56 -7.82
C LEU A 9 -9.14 -7.77 -8.41
N ASP A 10 -8.47 -8.91 -8.34
CA ASP A 10 -8.96 -10.21 -8.78
C ASP A 10 -9.13 -11.10 -7.53
N ASP A 11 -8.68 -12.36 -7.56
CA ASP A 11 -8.79 -13.24 -6.41
C ASP A 11 -7.96 -12.77 -5.21
N LYS A 12 -8.54 -12.95 -4.02
CA LYS A 12 -7.80 -12.90 -2.76
C LYS A 12 -6.82 -14.06 -2.70
N PHE A 13 -5.55 -13.75 -2.49
CA PHE A 13 -4.48 -14.74 -2.42
C PHE A 13 -4.26 -15.26 -0.99
N ALA A 14 -4.22 -14.36 0.00
CA ALA A 14 -3.99 -14.71 1.40
C ALA A 14 -4.48 -13.60 2.36
N ALA A 15 -4.65 -13.95 3.63
CA ALA A 15 -4.86 -12.99 4.72
C ALA A 15 -4.16 -13.44 6.01
N GLY A 16 -3.79 -12.47 6.84
CA GLY A 16 -3.19 -12.70 8.15
C GLY A 16 -3.61 -11.62 9.15
N SER A 17 -2.93 -11.57 10.29
CA SER A 17 -3.25 -10.65 11.40
C SER A 17 -3.09 -9.16 11.05
N HIS A 18 -2.17 -8.85 10.13
CA HIS A 18 -1.76 -7.47 9.79
C HIS A 18 -2.37 -6.94 8.48
N GLY A 19 -3.02 -7.80 7.69
CA GLY A 19 -3.46 -7.42 6.36
C GLY A 19 -3.83 -8.60 5.48
N GLU A 20 -3.99 -8.31 4.20
CA GLU A 20 -4.37 -9.26 3.17
C GLU A 20 -3.63 -8.99 1.86
N VAL A 21 -3.60 -10.01 1.01
CA VAL A 21 -2.88 -10.02 -0.25
C VAL A 21 -3.85 -10.45 -1.35
N TRP A 22 -3.86 -9.71 -2.44
CA TRP A 22 -4.75 -9.88 -3.58
C TRP A 22 -3.96 -10.00 -4.86
N LYS A 23 -4.42 -10.84 -5.77
CA LYS A 23 -4.01 -10.76 -7.18
C LYS A 23 -4.66 -9.53 -7.80
N ALA A 24 -3.96 -8.88 -8.73
CA ALA A 24 -4.46 -7.70 -9.40
C ALA A 24 -3.85 -7.57 -10.80
N HIS A 25 -4.47 -6.73 -11.61
CA HIS A 25 -3.95 -6.29 -12.90
C HIS A 25 -4.11 -4.78 -13.05
N ARG A 26 -3.37 -4.17 -13.97
CA ARG A 26 -3.50 -2.74 -14.28
C ARG A 26 -4.83 -2.48 -15.00
N ALA A 27 -5.49 -1.39 -14.63
CA ALA A 27 -6.79 -1.03 -15.19
C ALA A 27 -6.69 -0.41 -16.60
N ASP A 28 -5.50 0.06 -16.99
CA ASP A 28 -5.23 0.67 -18.31
C ASP A 28 -5.20 -0.34 -19.48
N GLY A 29 -5.47 -1.61 -19.20
CA GLY A 29 -5.43 -2.67 -20.21
C GLY A 29 -4.02 -2.95 -20.77
N SER A 30 -2.97 -2.40 -20.15
CA SER A 30 -1.59 -2.67 -20.58
C SER A 30 -1.32 -4.18 -20.52
N LYS A 31 -1.02 -4.73 -21.70
CA LYS A 31 -0.74 -6.15 -21.95
C LYS A 31 0.67 -6.57 -21.51
N ASP A 32 1.22 -5.97 -20.47
CA ASP A 32 2.44 -6.52 -19.86
C ASP A 32 2.17 -7.94 -19.34
N GLY A 33 0.89 -8.34 -19.17
CA GLY A 33 0.47 -9.70 -18.82
C GLY A 33 0.90 -10.14 -17.43
N ARG A 34 1.56 -9.25 -16.68
CA ARG A 34 2.09 -9.56 -15.36
C ARG A 34 0.97 -9.45 -14.35
N GLN A 35 0.56 -10.61 -13.83
CA GLN A 35 -0.21 -10.68 -12.60
C GLN A 35 0.57 -9.94 -11.51
N LEU A 36 -0.10 -8.96 -10.88
CA LEU A 36 0.43 -8.18 -9.78
C LEU A 36 -0.09 -8.73 -8.47
N ILE A 37 0.65 -8.42 -7.41
CA ILE A 37 0.25 -8.71 -6.04
C ILE A 37 0.07 -7.38 -5.31
N ILE A 38 -1.14 -7.13 -4.80
CA ILE A 38 -1.45 -5.97 -3.96
C ILE A 38 -1.56 -6.46 -2.51
N LYS A 39 -0.74 -5.87 -1.64
CA LYS A 39 -0.79 -6.07 -0.19
C LYS A 39 -1.52 -4.91 0.46
N ARG A 40 -2.62 -5.20 1.15
CA ARG A 40 -3.39 -4.22 1.94
C ARG A 40 -3.09 -4.42 3.42
N ILE A 41 -2.85 -3.32 4.12
CA ILE A 41 -2.55 -3.30 5.55
C ILE A 41 -3.80 -2.87 6.33
N TYR A 42 -4.08 -3.53 7.45
CA TYR A 42 -5.21 -3.21 8.33
C TYR A 42 -4.85 -2.07 9.29
N GLY A 43 -4.60 -0.87 8.75
CA GLY A 43 -4.09 0.26 9.53
C GLY A 43 -4.95 0.67 10.74
N ALA A 44 -6.27 0.42 10.70
CA ALA A 44 -7.17 0.68 11.81
C ALA A 44 -6.93 -0.19 13.06
N ARG A 45 -6.10 -1.25 12.95
CA ARG A 45 -5.81 -2.17 14.05
C ARG A 45 -4.67 -1.72 14.97
N GLY A 46 -3.90 -0.69 14.59
CA GLY A 46 -2.84 -0.16 15.45
C GLY A 46 -1.71 0.52 14.68
N ALA A 47 -1.02 1.43 15.36
CA ALA A 47 0.08 2.20 14.80
C ALA A 47 1.30 1.32 14.45
N GLU A 48 1.53 0.25 15.21
CA GLU A 48 2.54 -0.77 14.96
C GLU A 48 2.30 -1.52 13.63
N ILE A 49 1.03 -1.79 13.30
CA ILE A 49 0.63 -2.43 12.03
C ILE A 49 0.85 -1.48 10.86
N VAL A 50 0.49 -0.21 11.04
CA VAL A 50 0.79 0.85 10.07
C VAL A 50 2.29 0.93 9.80
N LEU A 51 3.12 1.00 10.86
CA LEU A 51 4.58 1.05 10.71
C LEU A 51 5.14 -0.20 10.03
N ALA A 52 4.60 -1.39 10.33
CA ALA A 52 5.01 -2.63 9.66
C ALA A 52 4.83 -2.53 8.15
N GLY A 53 3.69 -2.00 7.68
CA GLY A 53 3.44 -1.74 6.25
C GLY A 53 4.36 -0.67 5.66
N LEU A 54 4.57 0.44 6.39
CA LEU A 54 5.40 1.55 5.92
C LEU A 54 6.88 1.20 5.79
N ARG A 55 7.38 0.18 6.52
CA ARG A 55 8.73 -0.35 6.31
C ARG A 55 8.94 -0.84 4.88
N GLU A 56 7.95 -1.50 4.28
CA GLU A 56 8.03 -1.99 2.90
C GLU A 56 8.09 -0.83 1.90
N VAL A 57 7.29 0.22 2.12
CA VAL A 57 7.29 1.43 1.30
C VAL A 57 8.66 2.14 1.31
N LEU A 58 9.31 2.18 2.47
CA LEU A 58 10.60 2.87 2.64
C LEU A 58 11.80 2.09 2.12
N HIS A 59 11.80 0.77 2.28
CA HIS A 59 12.95 -0.07 1.92
C HIS A 59 12.81 -0.70 0.54
N GLY A 60 11.58 -0.89 0.04
CA GLY A 60 11.30 -1.48 -1.27
C GLY A 60 12.11 -0.88 -2.42
N PRO A 61 12.21 0.46 -2.56
CA PRO A 61 13.03 1.07 -3.62
C PRO A 61 14.50 0.68 -3.57
N LYS A 62 15.06 0.46 -2.37
CA LYS A 62 16.47 0.04 -2.19
C LYS A 62 16.74 -1.38 -2.69
N LEU A 63 15.67 -2.16 -2.90
CA LEU A 63 15.72 -3.57 -3.31
C LEU A 63 15.37 -3.77 -4.79
N LEU A 64 15.11 -2.69 -5.55
CA LEU A 64 14.58 -2.76 -6.92
C LEU A 64 15.43 -3.61 -7.88
N HIS A 65 16.75 -3.61 -7.69
CA HIS A 65 17.71 -4.31 -8.55
C HIS A 65 18.12 -5.69 -8.04
N LYS A 66 17.43 -6.23 -7.02
CA LYS A 66 17.72 -7.56 -6.47
C LYS A 66 16.80 -8.59 -7.13
N PRO A 67 17.31 -9.49 -8.01
CA PRO A 67 16.47 -10.36 -8.83
C PRO A 67 15.68 -11.40 -8.01
N HIS A 68 16.19 -11.82 -6.86
CA HIS A 68 15.56 -12.81 -5.98
C HIS A 68 14.63 -12.20 -4.91
N VAL A 69 14.36 -10.89 -5.01
CA VAL A 69 13.52 -10.17 -4.05
C VAL A 69 12.30 -9.60 -4.78
N SER A 70 11.12 -9.72 -4.18
CA SER A 70 9.90 -9.11 -4.72
C SER A 70 10.08 -7.59 -4.84
N ARG A 71 9.82 -7.05 -6.03
CA ARG A 71 9.96 -5.61 -6.31
C ARG A 71 8.70 -4.87 -5.88
N LEU A 72 8.87 -3.80 -5.11
CA LEU A 72 7.80 -2.85 -4.86
C LEU A 72 7.60 -1.99 -6.12
N LEU A 73 6.46 -2.17 -6.78
CA LEU A 73 6.14 -1.45 -8.02
C LEU A 73 5.45 -0.12 -7.76
N ASP A 74 4.53 -0.08 -6.80
CA ASP A 74 3.72 1.10 -6.51
C ASP A 74 3.29 1.14 -5.04
N VAL A 75 2.81 2.29 -4.61
CA VAL A 75 2.31 2.55 -3.25
C VAL A 75 0.93 3.17 -3.38
N ILE A 76 -0.02 2.65 -2.61
CA ILE A 76 -1.38 3.19 -2.55
C ILE A 76 -1.67 3.58 -1.10
N VAL A 77 -2.07 4.83 -0.89
CA VAL A 77 -2.53 5.30 0.42
C VAL A 77 -4.00 5.66 0.30
N ARG A 78 -4.84 5.00 1.13
CA ARG A 78 -6.24 5.35 1.31
C ARG A 78 -6.36 6.34 2.46
N GLU A 79 -7.03 7.45 2.23
CA GLU A 79 -7.37 8.43 3.25
C GLU A 79 -8.87 8.68 3.21
N GLU A 80 -9.44 8.99 4.36
CA GLU A 80 -10.82 9.47 4.43
C GLU A 80 -10.77 10.99 4.36
N SER A 81 -11.46 11.55 3.37
CA SER A 81 -11.65 12.99 3.29
C SER A 81 -12.48 13.46 4.48
N PRO A 82 -12.41 14.76 4.83
CA PRO A 82 -13.28 15.34 5.87
C PRO A 82 -14.78 15.11 5.61
N GLN A 83 -15.17 14.85 4.37
CA GLN A 83 -16.54 14.58 3.94
C GLN A 83 -16.90 13.07 3.99
N GLY A 84 -16.02 12.22 4.55
CA GLY A 84 -16.26 10.78 4.68
C GLY A 84 -16.06 9.99 3.39
N GLN A 85 -15.47 10.58 2.35
CA GLN A 85 -15.20 9.89 1.09
C GLN A 85 -13.79 9.31 1.08
N ALA A 86 -13.64 8.08 0.62
CA ALA A 86 -12.34 7.45 0.49
C ALA A 86 -11.57 8.02 -0.71
N GLU A 87 -10.49 8.72 -0.44
CA GLU A 87 -9.50 9.13 -1.43
C GLU A 87 -8.36 8.12 -1.51
N TYR A 88 -7.90 7.85 -2.73
CA TYR A 88 -6.72 7.01 -2.95
C TYR A 88 -5.65 7.84 -3.65
N HIS A 89 -4.47 7.86 -3.07
CA HIS A 89 -3.26 8.44 -3.64
C HIS A 89 -2.39 7.31 -4.16
N VAL A 90 -1.77 7.50 -5.33
CA VAL A 90 -0.90 6.53 -6.02
C VAL A 90 0.42 7.22 -6.42
N GLY A 91 1.50 6.47 -6.63
CA GLY A 91 2.78 7.01 -7.09
C GLY A 91 3.47 7.93 -6.08
N GLU A 92 4.12 9.01 -6.55
CA GLU A 92 4.87 9.94 -5.70
C GLU A 92 4.02 10.56 -4.59
N ARG A 93 2.77 10.93 -4.90
CA ARG A 93 1.84 11.48 -3.90
C ARG A 93 1.57 10.46 -2.79
N ALA A 94 1.39 9.19 -3.12
CA ALA A 94 1.23 8.14 -2.12
C ALA A 94 2.48 7.97 -1.25
N ARG A 95 3.67 8.08 -1.84
CA ARG A 95 4.94 8.00 -1.09
C ARG A 95 5.08 9.15 -0.11
N GLU A 96 4.71 10.37 -0.49
CA GLU A 96 4.68 11.52 0.40
C GLU A 96 3.71 11.31 1.57
N ARG A 97 2.48 10.88 1.28
CA ARG A 97 1.48 10.56 2.32
C ARG A 97 1.97 9.44 3.25
N ALA A 98 2.62 8.41 2.72
CA ALA A 98 3.22 7.33 3.52
C ALA A 98 4.31 7.83 4.49
N ARG A 99 5.12 8.82 4.09
CA ARG A 99 6.11 9.45 4.99
C ARG A 99 5.43 10.19 6.14
N LEU A 100 4.36 10.94 5.85
CA LEU A 100 3.57 11.63 6.88
C LEU A 100 2.92 10.65 7.86
N LEU A 101 2.28 9.60 7.34
CA LEU A 101 1.67 8.55 8.16
C LEU A 101 2.67 7.89 9.10
N ARG A 102 3.92 7.71 8.67
CA ARG A 102 4.98 7.17 9.53
C ARG A 102 5.25 8.09 10.72
N THR A 103 5.40 9.38 10.48
CA THR A 103 5.66 10.36 11.55
C THR A 103 4.53 10.35 12.57
N THR A 104 3.29 10.35 12.10
CA THR A 104 2.10 10.26 12.97
C THR A 104 2.06 8.95 13.76
N ALA A 105 2.31 7.81 13.12
CA ALA A 105 2.31 6.51 13.80
C ALA A 105 3.42 6.39 14.86
N ILE A 106 4.61 6.94 14.61
CA ILE A 106 5.69 7.00 15.61
C ILE A 106 5.29 7.88 16.79
N ALA A 107 4.66 9.03 16.53
CA ALA A 107 4.20 9.91 17.59
C ALA A 107 3.12 9.23 18.46
N ALA A 108 2.17 8.53 17.83
CA ALA A 108 1.13 7.79 18.54
C ALA A 108 1.69 6.73 19.50
N LEU A 109 2.70 5.96 19.07
CA LEU A 109 3.35 4.94 19.91
C LEU A 109 4.23 5.52 21.04
N ARG A 110 4.63 6.80 20.95
CA ARG A 110 5.41 7.46 22.01
C ARG A 110 4.53 8.10 23.09
N GLY A 111 3.25 8.32 22.79
CA GLY A 111 2.27 8.89 23.71
C GLY A 111 1.35 7.86 24.37
N SER A 112 1.46 6.58 23.99
CA SER A 112 0.78 5.42 24.59
C SER A 112 1.65 4.75 25.63
#